data_AF-A0A914RQ24-F1
#
_entry.id   AF-A0A914RQ24-F1
#
_cell.length_a   1.000
_cell.length_b   1.000
_cell.length_c   1.000
_cell.angle_alpha   90.00
_cell.angle_beta   90.00
_cell.angle_gamma   90.00
#
_symmetry.space_group_name_H-M   'P 1'
#
loop_
_entity.id
_entity.type
_entity.pdbx_description
1 polymer ?
#
loop_
_entity_poly.entity_id
_entity_poly.type
_entity_poly.pdbx_seq_one_letter_code
_entity_poly.pdbx_strand_id
1 'polypeptide(L)'
;MNKPKLHAVRKRRFWRSRAEELSMANEKLSKLRRTNLELKEQVMRMPVLEQELADLRVNFEYTTRKLEDYEKALEELGGHLSESKLRMVELKEELLPLSDAQWEKDADVDNCKVLVKIVINTPIRHCLKDVFRNCGSIYCNTCSDARVKLPSNARPARVCLTCYNLLRSRQNSTLTETSSLNSI
;
A
#
# COMPACT_ATOMS: atom_id res chain seq x y z
N MET A 1 75.73 -72.98 -36.12
CA MET A 1 74.95 -72.05 -35.26
C MET A 1 74.69 -70.74 -36.00
N ASN A 2 73.44 -70.29 -36.09
CA ASN A 2 72.94 -69.32 -37.08
C ASN A 2 72.90 -67.87 -36.53
N LYS A 3 74.07 -67.26 -36.27
CA LYS A 3 74.20 -65.88 -35.72
C LYS A 3 73.47 -64.78 -36.51
N PRO A 4 73.43 -64.78 -37.86
CA PRO A 4 72.75 -63.74 -38.63
C PRO A 4 71.23 -63.71 -38.41
N LYS A 5 70.61 -64.89 -38.23
CA LYS A 5 69.16 -65.00 -37.99
C LYS A 5 68.77 -64.46 -36.62
N LEU A 6 69.57 -64.70 -35.58
CA LEU A 6 69.33 -64.16 -34.24
C LEU A 6 69.38 -62.63 -34.19
N HIS A 7 70.33 -62.02 -34.90
CA HIS A 7 70.45 -60.56 -34.97
C HIS A 7 69.24 -59.91 -35.64
N ALA A 8 68.74 -60.47 -36.75
CA ALA A 8 67.54 -59.98 -37.43
C ALA A 8 66.27 -60.09 -36.57
N VAL A 9 66.16 -61.13 -35.72
CA VAL A 9 65.04 -61.27 -34.77
C VAL A 9 65.11 -60.22 -33.66
N ARG A 10 66.30 -59.97 -33.08
CA ARG A 10 66.49 -58.91 -32.07
C ARG A 10 66.15 -57.53 -32.61
N LYS A 11 66.61 -57.20 -33.82
CA LYS A 11 66.32 -55.91 -34.47
C LYS A 11 64.82 -55.73 -34.71
N ARG A 12 64.11 -56.77 -35.17
CA ARG A 12 62.63 -56.74 -35.33
C ARG A 12 61.88 -56.60 -34.02
N ARG A 13 62.35 -57.21 -32.93
CA ARG A 13 61.74 -57.05 -31.60
C ARG A 13 61.93 -55.62 -31.08
N PHE A 14 63.12 -55.07 -31.24
CA PHE A 14 63.43 -53.68 -30.85
C PHE A 14 62.54 -52.67 -31.58
N TRP A 15 62.41 -52.77 -32.90
CA TRP A 15 61.54 -51.87 -33.67
C TRP A 15 60.05 -52.02 -33.32
N ARG A 16 59.59 -53.22 -32.93
CA ARG A 16 58.21 -53.42 -32.44
C ARG A 16 57.97 -52.72 -31.10
N SER A 17 58.83 -52.94 -30.10
CA SER A 17 58.74 -52.25 -28.79
C SER A 17 58.71 -50.73 -28.97
N ARG A 18 59.60 -50.22 -29.82
CA ARG A 18 59.73 -48.78 -30.07
C ARG A 18 58.53 -48.20 -30.85
N ALA A 19 57.88 -49.00 -31.70
CA ALA A 19 56.64 -48.62 -32.37
C ALA A 19 55.45 -48.61 -31.40
N GLU A 20 55.37 -49.58 -30.47
CA GLU A 20 54.38 -49.62 -29.39
C GLU A 20 54.54 -48.43 -28.44
N GLU A 21 55.77 -48.13 -28.01
CA GLU A 21 56.09 -46.96 -27.20
C GLU A 21 55.68 -45.65 -27.89
N LEU A 22 55.99 -45.50 -29.18
CA LEU A 22 55.59 -44.33 -29.97
C LEU A 22 54.06 -44.23 -30.08
N SER A 23 53.37 -45.36 -30.28
CA SER A 23 51.90 -45.41 -30.32
C SER A 23 51.28 -44.96 -29.00
N MET A 24 51.77 -45.47 -27.87
CA MET A 24 51.31 -45.07 -26.53
C MET A 24 51.59 -43.60 -26.24
N ALA A 25 52.77 -43.11 -26.61
CA ALA A 25 53.13 -41.70 -26.45
C ALA A 25 52.22 -40.78 -27.29
N ASN A 26 51.92 -41.17 -28.53
CA ASN A 26 51.02 -40.41 -29.40
C ASN A 26 49.58 -40.41 -28.88
N GLU A 27 49.10 -41.53 -28.34
CA GLU A 27 47.79 -41.60 -27.70
C GLU A 27 47.74 -40.67 -26.47
N LYS A 28 48.76 -40.70 -25.62
CA LYS A 28 48.86 -39.80 -24.46
C LYS A 28 48.90 -38.33 -24.86
N LEU A 29 49.65 -37.99 -25.90
CA LEU A 29 49.71 -36.63 -26.46
C LEU A 29 48.33 -36.20 -26.98
N SER A 30 47.60 -37.10 -27.65
CA SER A 30 46.24 -36.81 -28.14
C SER A 30 45.25 -36.54 -27.00
N LYS A 31 45.39 -37.27 -25.87
CA LYS A 31 44.56 -37.07 -24.67
C LYS A 31 44.89 -35.72 -24.03
N LEU A 32 46.18 -35.43 -23.82
CA LEU A 32 46.63 -34.16 -23.25
C LEU A 32 46.23 -32.95 -24.10
N ARG A 33 46.26 -33.07 -25.44
CA ARG A 33 45.80 -32.02 -26.34
C ARG A 33 44.31 -31.75 -26.18
N ARG A 34 43.48 -32.81 -26.09
CA ARG A 34 42.02 -32.68 -25.85
C ARG A 34 41.74 -31.98 -24.52
N THR A 35 42.36 -32.44 -23.44
CA THR A 35 42.18 -31.82 -22.11
C THR A 35 42.68 -30.37 -22.09
N ASN A 36 43.74 -30.05 -22.82
CA ASN A 36 44.25 -28.67 -22.88
C ASN A 36 43.27 -27.74 -23.62
N LEU A 37 42.62 -28.22 -24.68
CA LEU A 37 41.58 -27.46 -25.37
C LEU A 37 40.36 -27.21 -24.47
N GLU A 38 39.89 -28.23 -23.77
CA GLU A 38 38.77 -28.12 -22.82
C GLU A 38 39.08 -27.13 -21.69
N LEU A 39 40.26 -27.23 -21.06
CA LEU A 39 40.67 -26.29 -20.02
C LEU A 39 40.80 -24.86 -20.55
N LYS A 40 41.32 -24.70 -21.77
CA LYS A 40 41.43 -23.38 -22.40
C LYS A 40 40.05 -22.77 -22.63
N GLU A 41 39.08 -23.56 -23.09
CA GLU A 41 37.69 -23.10 -23.25
C GLU A 41 37.07 -22.69 -21.92
N GLN A 42 37.27 -23.47 -20.86
CA GLN A 42 36.78 -23.14 -19.51
C GLN A 42 37.37 -21.82 -19.00
N VAL A 43 38.68 -21.62 -19.14
CA VAL A 43 39.36 -20.38 -18.75
C VAL A 43 38.83 -19.18 -19.54
N MET A 44 38.58 -19.34 -20.83
CA MET A 44 38.01 -18.28 -21.66
C MET A 44 36.57 -17.93 -21.29
N ARG A 45 35.79 -18.88 -20.74
CA ARG A 45 34.41 -18.64 -20.28
C ARG A 45 34.35 -17.96 -18.90
N MET A 46 35.35 -18.17 -18.05
CA MET A 46 35.41 -17.63 -16.69
C MET A 46 35.11 -16.12 -16.59
N PRO A 47 35.73 -15.21 -17.37
CA PRO A 47 35.46 -13.76 -17.26
C PRO A 47 34.03 -13.37 -17.64
N VAL A 48 33.39 -14.13 -18.55
CA VAL A 48 31.99 -13.88 -18.93
C VAL A 48 31.07 -14.20 -17.76
N LEU A 49 31.30 -15.34 -17.09
CA LEU A 49 30.53 -15.73 -15.91
C LEU A 49 30.76 -14.77 -14.74
N GLU A 50 31.99 -14.29 -14.54
CA GLU A 50 32.30 -13.28 -13.53
C GLU A 50 31.54 -11.97 -13.79
N GLN A 51 31.43 -11.55 -15.05
CA GLN A 51 30.65 -10.38 -15.43
C GLN A 51 29.14 -10.61 -15.19
N GLU A 52 28.59 -11.74 -15.62
CA GLU A 52 27.17 -12.08 -15.39
C GLU A 52 26.83 -12.10 -13.90
N LEU A 53 27.72 -12.63 -13.06
CA LEU A 53 27.56 -12.61 -11.61
C LEU A 53 27.62 -11.19 -11.05
N ALA A 54 28.52 -10.34 -11.55
CA ALA A 54 28.59 -8.94 -11.14
C ALA A 54 27.29 -8.18 -11.49
N ASP A 55 26.80 -8.34 -12.72
CA ASP A 55 25.56 -7.73 -13.19
C ASP A 55 24.35 -8.21 -12.38
N LEU A 56 24.28 -9.52 -12.10
CA LEU A 56 23.20 -10.10 -11.31
C LEU A 56 23.22 -9.57 -9.86
N ARG A 57 24.40 -9.36 -9.25
CA ARG A 57 24.51 -8.78 -7.91
C ARG A 57 24.01 -7.34 -7.88
N VAL A 58 24.35 -6.53 -8.88
CA VAL A 58 23.86 -5.14 -8.99
C VAL A 58 22.34 -5.11 -9.15
N ASN A 59 21.79 -5.96 -10.01
CA ASN A 59 20.34 -6.04 -10.23
C ASN A 59 19.60 -6.51 -8.98
N PHE A 60 20.17 -7.48 -8.25
CA PHE A 60 19.61 -7.94 -6.99
C PHE A 60 19.56 -6.79 -5.97
N GLU A 61 20.67 -6.09 -5.75
CA GLU A 61 20.73 -4.97 -4.81
C GLU A 61 19.75 -3.83 -5.19
N TYR A 62 19.65 -3.52 -6.48
CA TYR A 62 18.68 -2.54 -6.99
C TYR A 62 17.23 -2.96 -6.69
N THR A 63 16.90 -4.23 -6.93
CA THR A 63 15.54 -4.74 -6.73
C THR A 63 15.19 -4.80 -5.25
N THR A 64 16.13 -5.19 -4.39
CA THR A 64 15.97 -5.17 -2.93
C THR A 64 15.66 -3.76 -2.43
N ARG A 65 16.43 -2.75 -2.85
CA ARG A 65 16.16 -1.36 -2.46
C ARG A 65 14.77 -0.89 -2.90
N LYS A 66 14.36 -1.23 -4.13
CA LYS A 66 13.01 -0.92 -4.61
C LYS A 66 11.92 -1.58 -3.78
N LEU A 67 12.12 -2.83 -3.35
CA LEU A 67 11.17 -3.51 -2.48
C LEU A 67 11.04 -2.80 -1.13
N GLU A 68 12.17 -2.40 -0.52
CA GLU A 68 12.16 -1.64 0.73
C GLU A 68 11.41 -0.29 0.60
N ASP A 69 11.59 0.40 -0.52
CA ASP A 69 10.87 1.66 -0.80
C ASP A 69 9.35 1.42 -0.96
N TYR A 70 8.96 0.34 -1.64
CA TYR A 70 7.55 -0.02 -1.78
C TYR A 70 6.92 -0.45 -0.45
N GLU A 71 7.66 -1.18 0.39
CA GLU A 71 7.20 -1.59 1.72
C GLU A 71 6.92 -0.37 2.60
N LYS A 72 7.81 0.61 2.62
CA LYS A 72 7.61 1.88 3.35
C LYS A 72 6.39 2.64 2.84
N ALA A 73 6.25 2.78 1.52
CA ALA A 73 5.10 3.46 0.93
C ALA A 73 3.77 2.77 1.28
N LEU A 74 3.75 1.43 1.31
CA LEU A 74 2.58 0.67 1.73
C LEU A 74 2.26 0.82 3.22
N GLU A 75 3.29 0.88 4.07
CA GLU A 75 3.13 1.14 5.50
C GLU A 75 2.53 2.53 5.75
N GLU A 76 3.04 3.57 5.08
CA GLU A 76 2.51 4.94 5.15
C GLU A 76 1.05 5.00 4.70
N LEU A 77 0.71 4.38 3.56
CA LEU A 77 -0.66 4.30 3.07
C LEU A 77 -1.57 3.53 4.03
N GLY A 78 -1.08 2.45 4.63
CA GLY A 78 -1.78 1.70 5.67
C GLY A 78 -2.07 2.56 6.90
N GLY A 79 -1.10 3.36 7.33
CA GLY A 79 -1.23 4.35 8.40
C GLY A 79 -2.33 5.37 8.09
N HIS A 80 -2.25 6.05 6.95
CA HIS A 80 -3.26 7.03 6.52
C HIS A 80 -4.67 6.43 6.40
N LEU A 81 -4.79 5.20 5.89
CA LEU A 81 -6.09 4.53 5.78
C LEU A 81 -6.66 4.19 7.16
N SER A 82 -5.82 3.75 8.10
CA SER A 82 -6.23 3.46 9.47
C SER A 82 -6.74 4.72 10.19
N GLU A 83 -6.01 5.84 10.04
CA GLU A 83 -6.39 7.14 10.61
C GLU A 83 -7.69 7.66 9.99
N SER A 84 -7.81 7.63 8.65
CA SER A 84 -9.01 8.03 7.94
C SER A 84 -10.23 7.19 8.34
N LYS A 85 -10.05 5.87 8.51
CA LYS A 85 -11.10 4.97 8.98
C LYS A 85 -11.52 5.32 10.41
N LEU A 86 -10.59 5.60 11.31
CA LEU A 86 -10.91 6.00 12.68
C LEU A 86 -11.71 7.31 12.70
N ARG A 87 -11.26 8.33 11.96
CA ARG A 87 -11.99 9.60 11.77
C ARG A 87 -13.41 9.37 11.26
N MET A 88 -13.59 8.48 10.29
CA MET A 88 -14.93 8.16 9.77
C MET A 88 -15.83 7.49 10.82
N VAL A 89 -15.27 6.65 11.70
CA VAL A 89 -16.02 6.03 12.79
C VAL A 89 -16.42 7.09 13.82
N GLU A 90 -15.49 7.94 14.24
CA GLU A 90 -15.77 9.06 15.16
C GLU A 90 -16.87 9.97 14.61
N LEU A 91 -16.76 10.37 13.34
CA LEU A 91 -17.80 11.19 12.68
C LEU A 91 -19.16 10.48 12.63
N LYS A 92 -19.19 9.16 12.39
CA LYS A 92 -20.43 8.39 12.41
C LYS A 92 -21.04 8.35 13.81
N GLU A 93 -20.22 8.14 14.84
CA GLU A 93 -20.69 8.16 16.23
C GLU A 93 -21.24 9.53 16.62
N GLU A 94 -20.58 10.62 16.23
CA GLU A 94 -21.13 11.97 16.43
C GLU A 94 -22.40 12.24 15.61
N LEU A 95 -22.63 11.51 14.51
CA LEU A 95 -23.84 11.62 13.70
C LEU A 95 -24.97 10.71 14.19
N LEU A 96 -24.72 9.68 14.99
CA LEU A 96 -25.75 8.77 15.50
C LEU A 96 -26.95 9.51 16.14
N PRO A 97 -26.76 10.54 17.00
CA PRO A 97 -27.88 11.30 17.57
C PRO A 97 -28.71 12.07 16.53
N LEU A 98 -28.18 12.27 15.33
CA LEU A 98 -28.85 12.94 14.22
C LEU A 98 -29.44 11.95 13.21
N SER A 99 -28.87 10.75 13.06
CA SER A 99 -29.37 9.71 12.15
C SER A 99 -30.60 8.99 12.69
N ASP A 100 -30.69 8.83 14.01
CA ASP A 100 -31.85 8.22 14.69
C ASP A 100 -32.92 9.26 15.05
N ALA A 101 -32.81 10.48 14.52
CA ALA A 101 -33.76 11.55 14.75
C ALA A 101 -35.13 11.22 14.12
N GLN A 102 -36.00 10.58 14.90
CA GLN A 102 -37.39 10.40 14.56
C GLN A 102 -38.13 11.73 14.68
N TRP A 103 -38.94 12.05 13.68
CA TRP A 103 -39.67 13.30 13.61
C TRP A 103 -40.80 13.26 14.64
N GLU A 104 -40.71 14.10 15.67
CA GLU A 104 -41.80 14.29 16.62
C GLU A 104 -43.01 14.85 15.86
N LYS A 105 -44.19 14.25 16.05
CA LYS A 105 -45.42 14.77 15.43
C LYS A 105 -45.90 15.96 16.25
N ASP A 106 -46.38 17.00 15.57
CA ASP A 106 -46.92 18.20 16.24
C ASP A 106 -48.03 17.90 17.25
N ALA A 107 -48.79 16.82 17.06
CA ALA A 107 -49.85 16.39 17.96
C ALA A 107 -49.33 15.85 19.31
N ASP A 108 -48.06 15.45 19.36
CA ASP A 108 -47.44 14.79 20.51
C ASP A 108 -46.56 15.76 21.33
N VAL A 109 -46.51 17.05 20.96
CA VAL A 109 -45.64 18.05 21.60
C VAL A 109 -46.44 19.28 22.05
N ASP A 110 -46.69 19.35 23.35
CA ASP A 110 -47.37 20.49 23.97
C ASP A 110 -46.44 21.69 24.24
N ASN A 111 -45.14 21.42 24.48
CA ASN A 111 -44.18 22.41 24.97
C ASN A 111 -42.87 22.40 24.18
N CYS A 112 -42.21 23.55 24.08
CA CYS A 112 -40.86 23.62 23.52
C CYS A 112 -39.86 22.81 24.35
N LYS A 113 -39.04 21.99 23.69
CA LYS A 113 -38.05 21.09 24.32
C LYS A 113 -37.04 21.77 25.26
N VAL A 114 -36.79 23.07 25.10
CA VAL A 114 -35.88 23.86 25.94
C VAL A 114 -36.61 24.54 27.11
N LEU A 115 -37.89 24.88 26.94
CA LEU A 115 -38.65 25.73 27.88
C LEU A 115 -39.63 24.94 28.73
N VAL A 116 -39.36 23.67 29.01
CA VAL A 116 -40.22 22.72 29.75
C VAL A 116 -40.67 23.22 31.15
N LYS A 117 -40.18 24.38 31.63
CA LYS A 117 -40.49 24.92 32.96
C LYS A 117 -41.04 26.35 32.98
N ILE A 118 -41.75 26.82 31.96
CA ILE A 118 -42.51 28.07 32.11
C ILE A 118 -43.97 27.88 31.68
N VAL A 119 -44.82 27.58 32.66
CA VAL A 119 -46.28 27.65 32.54
C VAL A 119 -46.63 29.13 32.38
N ILE A 120 -46.94 29.55 31.16
CA ILE A 120 -47.51 30.88 30.92
C ILE A 120 -48.81 30.72 30.15
N ASN A 121 -49.90 31.10 30.82
CA ASN A 121 -51.28 31.10 30.34
C ASN A 121 -51.52 32.16 29.27
N THR A 122 -50.90 31.97 28.10
CA THR A 122 -51.20 32.75 26.90
C THR A 122 -51.46 31.78 25.75
N PRO A 123 -52.52 31.99 24.95
CA PRO A 123 -52.81 31.11 23.83
C PRO A 123 -51.63 31.16 22.87
N ILE A 124 -50.88 30.05 22.82
CA ILE A 124 -49.66 29.91 22.04
C ILE A 124 -50.08 30.06 20.59
N ARG A 125 -49.85 31.24 20.02
CA ARG A 125 -50.03 31.50 18.59
C ARG A 125 -49.06 30.59 17.87
N HIS A 126 -49.60 29.50 17.32
CA HIS A 126 -49.04 28.62 16.30
C HIS A 126 -47.52 28.73 16.16
N CYS A 127 -46.79 27.90 16.93
CA CYS A 127 -45.38 27.64 16.63
C CYS A 127 -45.29 27.26 15.16
N LEU A 128 -44.64 28.11 14.36
CA LEU A 128 -44.44 27.89 12.93
C LEU A 128 -43.76 26.51 12.77
N LYS A 129 -44.52 25.57 12.20
CA LYS A 129 -44.16 24.17 11.97
C LYS A 129 -42.99 24.05 11.00
N ASP A 130 -41.78 24.20 11.50
CA ASP A 130 -40.58 23.82 10.73
C ASP A 130 -39.84 22.73 11.51
N VAL A 131 -40.01 21.49 11.06
CA VAL A 131 -39.21 20.37 11.57
C VAL A 131 -37.76 20.60 11.20
N PHE A 132 -36.87 20.62 12.19
CA PHE A 132 -35.44 20.73 11.91
C PHE A 132 -34.90 19.46 11.30
N ARG A 133 -34.46 19.60 10.04
CA ARG A 133 -33.82 18.62 9.16
C ARG A 133 -32.61 17.86 9.73
N ASN A 134 -32.26 18.02 11.00
CA ASN A 134 -31.08 17.40 11.59
C ASN A 134 -31.31 16.75 12.98
N CYS A 135 -32.36 17.11 13.74
CA CYS A 135 -32.60 16.51 15.07
C CYS A 135 -34.07 16.13 15.36
N GLY A 136 -35.01 16.39 14.45
CA GLY A 136 -36.39 15.90 14.53
C GLY A 136 -37.27 16.44 15.66
N SER A 137 -36.76 17.32 16.53
CA SER A 137 -37.49 17.85 17.69
C SER A 137 -38.12 19.23 17.44
N ILE A 138 -39.18 19.57 18.19
CA ILE A 138 -39.95 20.82 18.03
C ILE A 138 -39.49 21.93 19.01
N TYR A 139 -39.30 23.15 18.48
CA TYR A 139 -38.81 24.31 19.23
C TYR A 139 -39.65 25.57 18.98
N CYS A 140 -39.68 26.51 19.94
CA CYS A 140 -40.32 27.81 19.75
C CYS A 140 -39.50 28.72 18.81
N ASN A 141 -40.10 29.85 18.41
CA ASN A 141 -39.47 30.77 17.45
C ASN A 141 -38.10 31.26 17.94
N THR A 142 -38.02 31.65 19.21
CA THR A 142 -36.82 32.18 19.86
C THR A 142 -35.72 31.13 20.02
N CYS A 143 -36.07 29.89 20.36
CA CYS A 143 -35.09 28.80 20.56
C CYS A 143 -34.55 28.22 19.24
N SER A 144 -35.04 28.72 18.11
CA SER A 144 -34.69 28.21 16.78
C SER A 144 -34.40 29.28 15.74
N ASP A 145 -34.14 30.52 16.15
CA ASP A 145 -33.94 31.64 15.21
C ASP A 145 -32.61 31.56 14.43
N ALA A 146 -31.71 30.67 14.84
CA ALA A 146 -30.40 30.50 14.21
C ALA A 146 -30.53 29.87 12.81
N ARG A 147 -29.67 30.30 11.87
CA ARG A 147 -29.64 29.80 10.48
C ARG A 147 -28.26 29.29 10.09
N VAL A 148 -28.20 28.11 9.49
CA VAL A 148 -26.98 27.48 8.98
C VAL A 148 -27.11 27.19 7.49
N LYS A 149 -26.05 27.48 6.74
CA LYS A 149 -25.92 27.08 5.33
C LYS A 149 -25.54 25.61 5.27
N LEU A 150 -26.45 24.77 4.77
CA LEU A 150 -26.20 23.35 4.55
C LEU A 150 -25.74 23.10 3.11
N PRO A 151 -24.82 22.15 2.85
CA PRO A 151 -24.40 21.80 1.48
C PRO A 151 -25.56 21.34 0.60
N SER A 152 -26.56 20.67 1.20
CA SER A 152 -27.74 20.14 0.52
C SER A 152 -28.81 21.21 0.20
N ASN A 153 -28.69 22.43 0.74
CA ASN A 153 -29.71 23.47 0.57
C ASN A 153 -29.13 24.77 -0.02
N ALA A 154 -29.79 25.29 -1.06
CA ALA A 154 -29.43 26.57 -1.69
C ALA A 154 -29.64 27.79 -0.76
N ARG A 155 -30.55 27.71 0.21
CA ARG A 155 -30.80 28.78 1.20
C ARG A 155 -30.43 28.33 2.62
N PRO A 156 -30.00 29.24 3.51
CA PRO A 156 -29.73 28.90 4.91
C PRO A 156 -30.96 28.28 5.58
N ALA A 157 -30.78 27.06 6.08
CA ALA A 157 -31.80 26.38 6.84
C ALA A 157 -31.81 26.94 8.25
N ARG A 158 -33.01 27.21 8.76
CA ARG A 158 -33.19 27.47 10.17
C ARG A 158 -32.74 26.22 10.97
N VAL A 159 -32.24 26.36 12.20
CA VAL A 159 -31.84 25.26 13.11
C VAL A 159 -32.05 25.64 14.59
N CYS A 160 -32.28 24.66 15.48
CA CYS A 160 -32.20 24.90 16.91
C CYS A 160 -30.76 25.25 17.34
N LEU A 161 -30.59 25.94 18.48
CA LEU A 161 -29.28 26.39 18.94
C LEU A 161 -28.26 25.23 19.12
N THR A 162 -28.72 24.07 19.58
CA THR A 162 -27.88 22.87 19.70
C THR A 162 -27.36 22.40 18.34
N CYS A 163 -28.23 22.30 17.33
CA CYS A 163 -27.84 21.97 15.97
C CYS A 163 -26.94 23.04 15.35
N TYR A 164 -27.21 24.32 15.63
CA TYR A 164 -26.41 25.44 15.15
C TYR A 164 -24.94 25.32 15.60
N ASN A 165 -24.72 25.12 16.90
CA ASN A 165 -23.38 25.00 17.47
C ASN A 165 -22.64 23.76 16.95
N LEU A 166 -23.33 22.61 16.88
CA LEU A 166 -22.77 21.37 16.36
C LEU A 166 -22.35 21.49 14.90
N LEU A 167 -23.23 22.01 14.03
CA LEU A 167 -22.95 22.17 12.61
C LEU A 167 -21.86 23.21 12.35
N ARG A 168 -21.81 24.29 13.14
CA ARG A 168 -20.79 25.32 13.02
C ARG A 168 -19.41 24.85 13.48
N SER A 169 -19.34 24.05 14.56
CA SER A 169 -18.10 23.42 15.01
C SER A 169 -17.50 22.52 13.91
N ARG A 170 -18.34 21.76 13.21
CA ARG A 170 -17.93 20.90 12.09
C ARG A 170 -17.44 21.68 10.88
N GLN A 171 -18.13 22.75 10.50
CA GLN A 171 -17.69 23.60 9.37
C GLN A 171 -16.31 24.21 9.63
N ASN A 172 -16.03 24.56 10.88
CA ASN A 172 -14.72 25.08 11.27
C ASN A 172 -13.62 24.00 11.24
N SER A 173 -13.90 22.76 11.64
CA SER A 173 -12.91 21.68 11.59
C SER A 173 -12.54 21.26 10.16
N THR A 174 -13.50 21.28 9.23
CA THR A 174 -13.24 21.00 7.80
C THR A 174 -12.36 22.09 7.15
N LEU A 175 -12.50 23.35 7.57
CA LEU A 175 -11.69 24.46 7.06
C LEU A 175 -10.23 24.37 7.53
N THR A 176 -9.98 23.87 8.74
CA THR A 176 -8.60 23.69 9.25
C THR A 176 -7.85 22.53 8.58
N GLU A 177 -8.55 21.49 8.13
CA GLU A 177 -7.93 20.33 7.45
C GLU A 177 -7.55 20.65 5.99
N THR A 178 -8.31 21.49 5.30
CA THR A 178 -7.99 21.92 3.92
C THR A 178 -6.77 22.84 3.82
N SER A 179 -6.46 23.61 4.85
CA SER A 179 -5.22 24.40 4.91
C SER A 179 -3.96 23.54 5.06
N SER A 180 -4.05 22.39 5.73
CA SER A 180 -2.92 21.47 5.96
C SER A 180 -2.61 20.60 4.74
N LEU A 181 -3.60 20.29 3.91
CA LEU A 181 -3.42 19.55 2.65
C LEU A 181 -2.84 20.41 1.51
N ASN A 182 -2.92 21.74 1.61
CA ASN A 182 -2.39 22.68 0.61
C ASN A 182 -0.95 23.14 0.90
N SER A 183 -0.28 22.56 1.91
CA SER A 183 1.09 22.92 2.32
C SER A 183 2.11 21.79 2.14
N ILE A 184 1.80 20.77 1.33
CA ILE A 184 2.74 19.74 0.88
C ILE A 184 2.91 19.87 -0.63
#